data_AF-A0A7K4MWF8-F1
#
_entry.id   AF-A0A7K4MWF8-F1
#
_cell.length_a   1.000
_cell.length_b   1.000
_cell.length_c   1.000
_cell.angle_alpha   90.00
_cell.angle_beta   90.00
_cell.angle_gamma   90.00
#
_symmetry.space_group_name_H-M   'P 1'
#
loop_
_entity.id
_entity.type
_entity.pdbx_description
1 polymer ?
#
loop_
_entity_poly.entity_id
_entity_poly.type
_entity_poly.pdbx_seq_one_letter_code
_entity_poly.pdbx_strand_id
1 'polypeptide(L)'
;MLETLRKIVVETMVPANFNFMARDLDGSVHVFENEPNLDYGTNKNPLPCDMWDDPSGGDTMPVSFKTSTDAGDLTEELGDWRDSCIEITGGN
;
A
#
# COMPACT_ATOMS: atom_id res chain seq x y z
N MET A 1 9.60 14.11 -10.61
CA MET A 1 10.42 13.15 -11.37
C MET A 1 11.83 13.66 -11.52
N LEU A 2 12.63 13.40 -10.48
CA LEU A 2 14.07 13.21 -10.60
C LEU A 2 14.31 12.26 -11.79
N GLU A 3 15.24 12.61 -12.68
CA GLU A 3 15.54 11.83 -13.90
C GLU A 3 16.07 10.40 -13.61
N THR A 4 16.17 10.02 -12.33
CA THR A 4 16.67 8.73 -11.83
C THR A 4 15.57 7.69 -11.57
N LEU A 5 14.29 8.10 -11.45
CA LEU A 5 13.18 7.20 -11.14
C LEU A 5 12.12 7.19 -12.23
N ARG A 6 11.49 6.02 -12.42
CA ARG A 6 10.44 5.83 -13.42
C ARG A 6 9.27 5.08 -12.80
N LYS A 7 8.08 5.69 -12.85
CA LYS A 7 6.83 5.00 -12.55
C LYS A 7 6.55 3.95 -13.62
N ILE A 8 6.25 2.73 -13.18
CA ILE A 8 5.82 1.62 -14.04
C ILE A 8 4.41 1.20 -13.66
N VAL A 9 3.72 0.51 -14.59
CA VAL A 9 2.42 -0.12 -14.36
C VAL A 9 2.57 -1.61 -14.68
N VAL A 10 2.08 -2.47 -13.80
CA VAL A 10 2.17 -3.93 -13.92
C VAL A 10 0.77 -4.50 -13.82
N GLU A 11 0.42 -5.43 -14.71
CA GLU A 11 -0.81 -6.22 -14.64
C GLU A 11 -0.53 -7.55 -13.92
N THR A 12 -1.44 -7.93 -13.01
CA THR A 12 -1.38 -9.20 -12.27
C THR A 12 -2.79 -9.60 -11.82
N MET A 13 -2.92 -10.77 -11.19
CA MET A 13 -4.17 -11.25 -10.60
C MET A 13 -3.97 -11.65 -9.15
N VAL A 14 -4.95 -11.31 -8.31
CA VAL A 14 -5.03 -11.69 -6.90
C VAL A 14 -6.36 -12.43 -6.66
N PRO A 15 -6.48 -13.23 -5.58
CA PRO A 15 -7.76 -13.83 -5.21
C PRO A 15 -8.86 -12.78 -5.03
N ALA A 16 -10.09 -13.09 -5.44
CA ALA A 16 -11.19 -12.12 -5.52
C ALA A 16 -11.77 -11.68 -4.16
N ASN A 17 -11.33 -12.30 -3.07
CA ASN A 17 -11.66 -11.90 -1.70
C ASN A 17 -10.87 -10.67 -1.23
N PHE A 18 -9.78 -10.31 -1.93
CA PHE A 18 -9.05 -9.08 -1.65
C PHE A 18 -9.74 -7.89 -2.31
N ASN A 19 -10.12 -6.92 -1.50
CA ASN A 19 -10.97 -5.80 -1.91
C ASN A 19 -10.23 -4.47 -1.98
N PHE A 20 -9.04 -4.37 -1.37
CA PHE A 20 -8.24 -3.15 -1.33
C PHE A 20 -6.79 -3.41 -1.75
N MET A 21 -6.13 -2.37 -2.26
CA MET A 21 -4.70 -2.35 -2.56
C MET A 21 -4.07 -1.09 -1.97
N ALA A 22 -2.88 -1.22 -1.40
CA ALA A 22 -2.07 -0.08 -1.00
C ALA A 22 -0.57 -0.36 -1.19
N ARG A 23 0.20 0.73 -1.25
CA ARG A 23 1.67 0.73 -1.25
C ARG A 23 2.18 0.99 0.16
N ASP A 24 3.26 0.31 0.54
CA ASP A 24 4.02 0.56 1.77
C ASP A 24 5.09 1.66 1.55
N LEU A 25 5.63 2.20 2.64
CA LEU A 25 6.72 3.17 2.67
C LEU A 25 7.92 2.76 1.80
N ASP A 26 8.22 1.46 1.72
CA ASP A 26 9.34 0.91 0.94
C ASP A 26 9.02 0.63 -0.54
N GLY A 27 7.81 0.99 -0.98
CA GLY A 27 7.33 0.82 -2.34
C GLY A 27 6.82 -0.58 -2.69
N SER A 28 6.81 -1.52 -1.75
CA SER A 28 6.06 -2.77 -1.93
C SER A 28 4.57 -2.50 -2.02
N VAL A 29 3.86 -3.35 -2.76
CA VAL A 29 2.40 -3.28 -2.97
C VAL A 29 1.77 -4.51 -2.38
N HIS A 30 0.67 -4.32 -1.68
CA HIS A 30 -0.07 -5.36 -0.99
C HIS A 30 -1.56 -5.20 -1.23
N VAL A 31 -2.29 -6.30 -1.02
CA VAL A 31 -3.74 -6.33 -1.11
C VAL A 31 -4.34 -6.84 0.20
N PHE A 32 -5.54 -6.36 0.50
CA PHE A 32 -6.22 -6.56 1.78
C PHE A 32 -7.67 -6.99 1.56
N GLU A 33 -8.17 -7.91 2.38
CA GLU A 33 -9.59 -8.28 2.36
C GLU A 33 -10.48 -7.13 2.85
N ASN A 34 -10.08 -6.44 3.92
CA ASN A 34 -10.80 -5.28 4.45
C ASN A 34 -9.98 -4.00 4.26
N GLU A 35 -10.62 -2.85 4.48
CA GLU A 35 -9.95 -1.55 4.36
C GLU A 35 -8.82 -1.46 5.41
N PRO A 36 -7.55 -1.36 5.00
CA PRO A 36 -6.43 -1.35 5.92
C PRO A 36 -6.36 -0.02 6.68
N ASN A 37 -5.84 -0.07 7.90
CA ASN A 37 -5.58 1.12 8.67
C ASN A 37 -4.18 1.68 8.38
N LEU A 38 -4.07 2.60 7.43
CA LEU A 38 -2.79 3.22 7.06
C LEU A 38 -2.40 4.42 7.93
N ASP A 39 -3.14 4.74 9.00
CA ASP A 39 -2.94 5.95 9.81
C ASP A 39 -1.71 5.91 10.77
N TYR A 40 -0.68 5.12 10.46
CA TYR A 40 0.52 4.98 11.29
C TYR A 40 1.23 6.33 11.49
N GLY A 41 1.39 6.73 12.76
CA GLY A 41 2.04 7.97 13.17
C GLY A 41 1.15 9.22 13.16
N THR A 42 -0.17 9.07 12.97
CA THR A 42 -1.14 10.17 13.05
C THR A 42 -2.05 10.04 14.29
N ASN A 43 -2.72 11.13 14.68
CA ASN A 43 -3.64 11.18 15.84
C ASN A 43 -4.92 10.32 15.69
N LYS A 44 -5.10 9.57 14.59
CA LYS A 44 -6.30 8.78 14.33
C LYS A 44 -6.23 7.34 14.87
N ASN A 45 -5.03 6.81 15.11
CA ASN A 45 -4.87 5.52 15.78
C ASN A 45 -3.63 5.52 16.72
N PRO A 46 -3.82 5.50 18.05
CA PRO A 46 -2.72 5.58 19.02
C PRO A 46 -1.98 4.26 19.24
N LEU A 47 -2.42 3.15 18.62
CA LEU A 47 -1.76 1.86 18.75
C LEU A 47 -0.76 1.67 17.60
N PRO A 48 0.55 1.51 17.91
CA PRO A 48 1.57 1.19 16.92
C PRO A 48 1.47 -0.30 16.57
N CYS A 49 0.38 -0.66 15.89
CA CYS A 49 0.24 -1.95 15.24
C CYS A 49 0.76 -1.78 13.82
N ASP A 50 1.49 -2.79 13.36
CA ASP A 50 2.03 -2.85 12.01
C ASP A 50 0.93 -2.54 10.98
N MET A 51 1.26 -1.90 9.87
CA MET A 51 0.33 -1.52 8.78
C MET A 51 -0.54 -2.69 8.30
N TRP A 52 -0.07 -3.92 8.56
CA TRP A 52 -0.66 -5.19 8.19
C TRP A 52 -1.72 -5.72 9.15
N ASP A 53 -1.79 -5.20 10.38
CA ASP A 53 -2.79 -5.62 11.34
C ASP A 53 -4.13 -4.98 10.98
N ASP A 54 -4.92 -5.65 10.13
CA ASP A 54 -6.32 -5.29 9.94
C ASP A 54 -7.04 -5.43 11.30
N PRO A 55 -7.49 -4.32 11.92
CA PRO A 55 -8.19 -4.37 13.20
C PRO A 55 -9.54 -5.11 13.09
N SER A 56 -10.03 -5.33 11.86
CA SER A 56 -11.26 -6.06 11.54
C SER A 56 -11.04 -7.56 11.32
N GLY A 57 -9.79 -8.03 11.21
CA GLY A 57 -9.42 -9.44 11.18
C GLY A 57 -9.42 -10.13 9.80
N GLY A 58 -9.02 -9.44 8.73
CA GLY A 58 -8.87 -9.96 7.37
C GLY A 58 -7.42 -10.23 6.95
N ASP A 59 -7.26 -11.02 5.89
CA ASP A 59 -5.96 -11.39 5.35
C ASP A 59 -5.28 -10.25 4.57
N THR A 60 -3.95 -10.26 4.57
CA THR A 60 -3.10 -9.42 3.72
C THR A 60 -2.18 -10.29 2.86
N MET A 61 -2.00 -9.92 1.59
CA MET A 61 -1.08 -10.59 0.69
C MET A 61 -0.12 -9.60 -0.02
N PRO A 62 1.21 -9.87 -0.01
CA PRO A 62 2.15 -9.09 -0.80
C PRO A 62 1.99 -9.38 -2.30
N VAL A 63 1.93 -8.33 -3.11
CA VAL A 63 1.89 -8.38 -4.57
C VAL A 63 3.28 -8.14 -5.16
N SER A 64 4.10 -7.32 -4.51
CA SER A 64 5.47 -7.02 -4.95
C SER A 64 6.46 -7.02 -3.78
N PHE A 65 7.73 -7.13 -4.13
CA PHE A 65 8.83 -6.92 -3.19
C PHE A 65 9.11 -5.43 -3.01
N LYS A 66 9.72 -5.09 -1.88
CA LYS A 66 10.24 -3.74 -1.63
C LYS A 66 11.21 -3.28 -2.71
N THR A 67 11.20 -1.99 -2.98
CA THR A 67 12.17 -1.40 -3.91
C THR A 67 13.51 -1.15 -3.21
N SER A 68 14.59 -0.99 -3.98
CA SER A 68 15.88 -0.54 -3.44
C SER A 68 15.99 0.98 -3.33
N THR A 69 14.89 1.70 -3.61
CA THR A 69 14.83 3.17 -3.62
C THR A 69 14.56 3.68 -2.21
N ASP A 70 15.12 4.85 -1.88
CA ASP A 70 14.87 5.49 -0.61
C ASP A 70 13.39 5.89 -0.47
N ALA A 71 12.83 5.76 0.74
CA ALA A 71 11.43 6.07 1.00
C ALA A 71 11.10 7.56 0.80
N GLY A 72 12.06 8.46 1.02
CA GLY A 72 11.92 9.88 0.74
C GLY A 72 11.72 10.14 -0.74
N ASP A 73 12.55 9.52 -1.59
CA ASP A 73 12.43 9.64 -3.05
C ASP A 73 11.09 9.08 -3.55
N LEU A 74 10.65 7.93 -3.01
CA LEU A 74 9.34 7.36 -3.33
C LEU A 74 8.19 8.30 -2.92
N THR A 75 8.32 9.00 -1.80
CA THR A 75 7.33 9.96 -1.32
C THR A 75 7.28 11.20 -2.19
N GLU A 76 8.43 11.72 -2.62
CA GLU A 76 8.51 12.86 -3.54
C GLU A 76 7.86 12.54 -4.90
N GLU A 77 8.04 11.31 -5.40
CA GLU A 77 7.57 10.93 -6.72
C GLU A 77 6.15 10.38 -6.78
N LEU A 78 5.72 9.64 -5.75
CA LEU A 78 4.43 8.93 -5.72
C LEU A 78 3.47 9.48 -4.67
N GLY A 79 3.86 10.48 -3.88
CA GLY A 79 3.09 11.02 -2.75
C GLY A 79 3.21 10.16 -1.49
N ASP A 80 2.52 10.57 -0.42
CA ASP A 80 2.43 9.78 0.81
C ASP A 80 1.80 8.42 0.47
N TRP A 81 2.47 7.35 0.90
CA TRP A 81 1.99 5.99 0.69
C TRP A 81 0.65 5.73 1.41
N ARG A 82 0.34 6.49 2.46
CA ARG A 82 -0.96 6.40 3.18
C ARG A 82 -2.15 6.78 2.30
N ASP A 83 -1.92 7.64 1.32
CA ASP A 83 -2.95 8.07 0.37
C ASP A 83 -3.08 7.10 -0.82
N SER A 84 -2.33 6.00 -0.83
CA SER A 84 -2.33 5.03 -1.93
C SER A 84 -3.39 3.94 -1.84
N CYS A 85 -4.12 3.85 -0.71
CA CYS A 85 -5.19 2.87 -0.54
C CYS A 85 -6.31 3.11 -1.56
N ILE A 86 -6.66 2.07 -2.31
CA ILE A 86 -7.79 2.07 -3.24
C ILE A 86 -8.60 0.79 -3.12
N GLU A 87 -9.91 0.89 -3.32
CA GLU A 87 -10.79 -0.27 -3.51
C GLU A 87 -10.61 -0.84 -4.93
N ILE A 88 -10.50 -2.16 -5.06
CA ILE A 88 -10.24 -2.88 -6.32
C ILE A 88 -11.41 -3.80 -6.74
N THR A 89 -12.53 -3.78 -6.01
CA THR A 89 -13.73 -4.60 -6.27
C THR A 89 -14.65 -4.03 -7.35
N GLY A 90 -14.55 -2.72 -7.61
CA GLY A 90 -15.27 -2.03 -8.67
C GLY A 90 -14.44 -2.02 -9.95
N GLY A 91 -14.78 -2.90 -10.90
CA GLY A 91 -14.02 -3.05 -12.15
C GLY A 91 -13.74 -1.72 -12.87
N ASN A 92 -12.52 -1.62 -13.39
CA ASN A 92 -12.18 -0.70 -14.49
C ASN A 92 -12.72 -1.24 -15.81
#